data_AF-A0A951SBN5-F1
#
_entry.id   AF-A0A951SBN5-F1
#
_cell.length_a   1.000
_cell.length_b   1.000
_cell.length_c   1.000
_cell.angle_alpha   90.00
_cell.angle_beta   90.00
_cell.angle_gamma   90.00
#
_symmetry.space_group_name_H-M   'P 1'
#
loop_
_entity.id
_entity.type
_entity.pdbx_description
1 polymer ?
#
loop_
_entity_poly.entity_id
_entity_poly.type
_entity_poly.pdbx_seq_one_letter_code
_entity_poly.pdbx_strand_id
1 'polypeptide(L)'
;MEPYIIRYQPQSISLYNNKFSMLFNHTTADTITPNCYIIQSKSTKSFIALVKPQEQKYYLYTLDGLLYPDFPITGNSNFTISRLFMNNSSYLIGGDNRNNIFVYMLK
;
A
#
# COMPACT_ATOMS: atom_id res chain seq x y z
N MET A 1 10.90 -11.86 12.57
CA MET A 1 9.64 -11.57 11.85
C MET A 1 9.50 -12.63 10.78
N GLU A 2 8.37 -13.34 10.73
CA GLU A 2 8.18 -14.36 9.71
C GLU A 2 7.95 -13.71 8.33
N PRO A 3 8.45 -14.29 7.23
CA PRO A 3 8.27 -13.74 5.90
C PRO A 3 6.82 -13.86 5.44
N TYR A 4 6.34 -12.85 4.72
CA TYR A 4 5.09 -12.88 3.99
C TYR A 4 5.37 -13.12 2.50
N ILE A 5 4.47 -13.84 1.83
CA ILE A 5 4.52 -14.07 0.38
C ILE A 5 3.38 -13.27 -0.24
N ILE A 6 3.72 -12.41 -1.20
CA ILE A 6 2.74 -11.64 -1.96
C ILE A 6 2.66 -12.22 -3.37
N ARG A 7 1.47 -12.66 -3.76
CA ARG A 7 1.16 -13.06 -5.13
C ARG A 7 0.40 -11.94 -5.81
N TYR A 8 0.87 -11.55 -6.98
CA TYR A 8 0.26 -10.53 -7.80
C TYR A 8 -0.24 -11.10 -9.14
N GLN A 9 -1.41 -10.62 -9.57
CA GLN A 9 -1.94 -10.75 -10.92
C GLN A 9 -2.57 -9.40 -11.32
N PRO A 10 -2.80 -9.13 -12.62
CA PRO A 10 -3.28 -7.82 -13.08
C PRO A 10 -4.51 -7.27 -12.35
N GLN A 11 -5.40 -8.13 -11.84
CA GLN A 11 -6.65 -7.76 -11.18
C GLN A 11 -6.79 -8.32 -9.76
N SER A 12 -5.72 -8.92 -9.22
CA SER A 12 -5.76 -9.53 -7.90
C SER A 12 -4.43 -9.48 -7.16
N ILE A 13 -4.54 -9.36 -5.85
CA ILE A 13 -3.41 -9.51 -4.93
C ILE A 13 -3.80 -10.46 -3.81
N SER A 14 -2.89 -11.37 -3.48
CA SER A 14 -3.06 -12.28 -2.36
C SER A 14 -1.83 -12.25 -1.46
N LEU A 15 -2.05 -12.24 -0.15
CA LEU A 15 -1.03 -12.32 0.88
C LEU A 15 -1.08 -13.71 1.51
N TYR A 16 0.08 -14.33 1.70
CA TYR A 16 0.22 -15.59 2.40
C TYR A 16 1.24 -15.45 3.53
N ASN A 17 1.05 -16.22 4.59
CA ASN A 17 2.11 -16.44 5.59
C ASN A 17 3.19 -17.39 5.05
N ASN A 18 4.24 -17.62 5.84
CA ASN A 18 5.33 -18.55 5.54
C ASN A 18 4.90 -20.03 5.43
N LYS A 19 3.68 -20.38 5.84
CA LYS A 19 3.07 -21.70 5.71
C LYS A 19 2.11 -21.80 4.51
N PHE A 20 2.13 -20.82 3.61
CA PHE A 20 1.24 -20.72 2.45
C PHE A 20 -0.26 -20.64 2.81
N SER A 21 -0.61 -20.32 4.05
CA SER A 21 -1.98 -19.98 4.41
C SER A 21 -2.28 -18.57 3.93
N MET A 22 -3.37 -18.40 3.19
CA MET A 22 -3.82 -17.11 2.70
C MET A 22 -4.31 -16.24 3.88
N LEU A 23 -3.74 -15.04 4.00
CA LEU A 23 -4.10 -14.05 5.01
C LEU A 23 -5.06 -13.01 4.45
N PHE A 24 -4.88 -12.66 3.18
CA PHE A 24 -5.65 -11.61 2.51
C PHE A 24 -5.75 -11.93 1.03
N ASN A 25 -6.90 -11.60 0.44
CA ASN A 25 -7.12 -11.66 -1.00
C ASN A 25 -8.00 -10.48 -1.41
N HIS A 26 -7.55 -9.72 -2.40
CA HIS A 26 -8.31 -8.62 -2.97
C HIS A 26 -8.37 -8.75 -4.47
N THR A 27 -9.58 -8.66 -5.01
CA THR A 27 -9.87 -8.64 -6.44
C THR A 27 -10.50 -7.31 -6.81
N THR A 28 -10.21 -6.83 -8.02
CA THR A 28 -10.69 -5.55 -8.53
C THR A 28 -10.97 -5.66 -10.03
N ALA A 29 -11.90 -4.87 -10.54
CA ALA A 29 -12.16 -4.80 -11.98
C ALA A 29 -10.97 -4.16 -12.72
N ASP A 30 -10.33 -3.19 -12.09
CA ASP A 30 -9.23 -2.42 -12.67
C ASP A 30 -7.89 -3.14 -12.62
N THR A 31 -7.01 -2.82 -13.57
CA THR A 31 -5.62 -3.27 -13.49
C THR A 31 -4.91 -2.56 -12.34
N ILE A 32 -4.40 -3.33 -11.39
CA ILE A 32 -3.57 -2.83 -10.30
C ILE A 32 -2.12 -2.75 -10.76
N THR A 33 -1.41 -1.68 -10.40
CA THR A 33 0.06 -1.67 -10.48
C THR A 33 0.58 -1.94 -9.07
N PRO A 34 1.16 -3.12 -8.82
CA PRO A 34 1.52 -3.53 -7.47
C PRO A 34 2.81 -2.84 -7.08
N ASN A 35 2.73 -1.88 -6.16
CA ASN A 35 3.89 -1.53 -5.36
C ASN A 35 3.62 -1.97 -3.93
N CYS A 36 3.93 -3.22 -3.64
CA CYS A 36 3.66 -3.78 -2.34
C CYS A 36 4.76 -3.37 -1.35
N TYR A 37 4.49 -2.34 -0.56
CA TYR A 37 5.38 -1.90 0.51
C TYR A 37 4.94 -2.47 1.84
N ILE A 38 5.75 -3.35 2.43
CA ILE A 38 5.60 -3.70 3.85
C ILE A 38 6.26 -2.60 4.66
N ILE A 39 5.46 -1.68 5.20
CA ILE A 39 5.97 -0.62 6.06
C ILE A 39 5.85 -1.05 7.50
N GLN A 40 6.95 -1.04 8.24
CA GLN A 40 6.93 -1.15 9.69
C GLN A 40 6.71 0.24 10.29
N SER A 41 5.46 0.54 10.65
CA SER A 41 5.13 1.69 11.52
C SER A 41 5.83 1.53 12.89
N LYS A 42 6.00 2.63 13.64
CA LYS A 42 6.43 2.61 15.05
C LYS A 42 5.55 1.71 15.94
N SER A 43 4.30 1.47 15.52
CA SER A 43 3.38 0.54 16.17
C SER A 43 3.53 -0.91 15.70
N THR A 44 4.58 -1.25 14.94
CA THR A 44 4.80 -2.56 14.30
C THR A 44 3.67 -3.03 13.37
N LYS A 45 2.80 -2.13 12.93
CA LYS A 45 1.79 -2.43 11.92
C LYS A 45 2.42 -2.47 10.54
N SER A 46 2.20 -3.57 9.84
CA SER A 46 2.55 -3.81 8.45
C SER A 46 1.35 -3.53 7.54
N PHE A 47 1.61 -3.03 6.35
CA PHE A 47 0.57 -2.66 5.39
C PHE A 47 0.89 -3.25 4.01
N ILE A 48 -0.14 -3.30 3.16
CA ILE A 48 -0.07 -3.55 1.72
C ILE A 48 -0.59 -2.30 1.05
N ALA A 49 0.18 -1.76 0.12
CA ALA A 49 -0.19 -0.54 -0.57
C ALA A 49 -0.39 -0.85 -2.06
N LEU A 50 -1.43 -0.28 -2.67
CA LEU A 50 -1.79 -0.52 -4.08
C LEU A 50 -2.00 0.82 -4.79
N VAL A 51 -1.60 0.88 -6.06
CA VAL A 51 -2.00 1.96 -6.97
C VAL A 51 -3.02 1.39 -7.93
N LYS A 52 -4.13 2.12 -8.09
CA LYS A 52 -5.10 1.90 -9.16
C LYS A 52 -5.06 3.09 -10.12
N PRO A 53 -4.25 3.02 -11.19
CA PRO A 53 -4.02 4.17 -12.06
C PRO A 53 -5.29 4.68 -12.74
N GLN A 54 -6.20 3.77 -13.11
CA GLN A 54 -7.48 4.11 -13.76
C GLN A 54 -8.40 4.90 -12.83
N GLU A 55 -8.47 4.53 -11.56
CA GLU A 55 -9.22 5.28 -10.54
C GLU A 55 -8.49 6.55 -10.05
N GLN A 56 -7.21 6.71 -10.42
CA GLN A 56 -6.31 7.73 -9.88
C GLN A 56 -6.26 7.74 -8.36
N LYS A 57 -6.18 6.53 -7.76
CA LYS A 57 -6.19 6.34 -6.31
C LYS A 57 -5.07 5.45 -5.80
N TYR A 58 -4.60 5.81 -4.61
CA TYR A 58 -3.81 4.96 -3.74
C TYR A 58 -4.70 4.29 -2.70
N TYR A 59 -4.41 3.03 -2.44
CA TYR A 59 -5.05 2.22 -1.43
C TYR A 59 -3.99 1.71 -0.45
N LEU A 60 -4.33 1.66 0.83
CA LEU A 60 -3.46 1.13 1.87
C LEU A 60 -4.30 0.18 2.73
N TYR A 61 -3.94 -1.10 2.72
CA TYR A 61 -4.60 -2.16 3.48
C TYR A 61 -3.71 -2.60 4.63
N THR A 62 -4.31 -2.95 5.75
CA THR A 62 -3.65 -3.72 6.81
C THR A 62 -3.45 -5.17 6.37
N LEU A 63 -2.60 -5.95 7.06
CA LEU A 63 -2.36 -7.35 6.68
C LEU A 63 -3.59 -8.27 6.83
N ASP A 64 -4.57 -7.88 7.64
CA ASP A 64 -5.89 -8.51 7.77
C ASP A 64 -6.89 -8.01 6.71
N GLY A 65 -6.46 -7.15 5.79
CA GLY A 65 -7.25 -6.73 4.63
C GLY A 65 -8.18 -5.55 4.87
N LEU A 66 -8.14 -4.91 6.04
CA LEU A 66 -8.91 -3.71 6.31
C LEU A 66 -8.27 -2.50 5.62
N LEU A 67 -9.10 -1.62 5.08
CA LEU A 67 -8.62 -0.37 4.50
C LEU A 67 -8.16 0.55 5.63
N TYR A 68 -6.96 1.12 5.49
CA TYR A 68 -6.41 2.06 6.45
C TYR A 68 -7.27 3.34 6.47
N PRO A 69 -7.48 3.97 7.64
CA PRO A 69 -8.26 5.21 7.74
C PRO A 69 -7.77 6.28 6.75
N ASP A 70 -8.71 7.05 6.23
CA ASP A 70 -8.48 8.13 5.25
C ASP A 70 -8.08 7.65 3.83
N PHE A 71 -7.99 6.33 3.57
CA PHE A 71 -7.85 5.78 2.22
C PHE A 71 -9.21 5.39 1.62
N PRO A 72 -9.35 5.40 0.27
CA PRO A 72 -8.32 5.73 -0.71
C PRO A 72 -8.05 7.24 -0.82
N ILE A 73 -6.80 7.59 -1.16
CA ILE A 73 -6.39 8.98 -1.44
C ILE A 73 -6.03 9.16 -2.92
N THR A 74 -6.05 10.39 -3.42
CA THR A 74 -5.69 10.70 -4.81
C THR A 74 -4.23 10.38 -5.10
N GLY A 75 -3.98 9.75 -6.24
CA GLY A 75 -2.65 9.50 -6.78
C GLY A 75 -2.66 8.41 -7.85
N ASN A 76 -1.87 8.58 -8.92
CA ASN A 76 -1.91 7.67 -10.08
C ASN A 76 -0.53 7.15 -10.52
N SER A 77 0.55 7.53 -9.81
CA SER A 77 1.90 7.04 -10.07
C SER A 77 2.44 6.18 -8.91
N ASN A 78 3.59 5.55 -9.09
CA ASN A 78 4.27 4.87 -7.99
C ASN A 78 4.58 5.86 -6.86
N PHE A 79 4.38 5.43 -5.61
CA PHE A 79 4.73 6.21 -4.42
C PHE A 79 5.76 5.46 -3.60
N THR A 80 6.42 6.16 -2.67
CA THR A 80 7.27 5.55 -1.64
C THR A 80 6.70 5.87 -0.27
N ILE A 81 6.98 5.04 0.72
CA ILE A 81 6.68 5.36 2.12
C ILE A 81 7.98 5.44 2.89
N SER A 82 8.27 6.60 3.46
CA SER A 82 9.53 6.88 4.14
C SER A 82 9.30 7.67 5.42
N ARG A 83 10.25 7.61 6.34
CA ARG A 83 10.28 8.52 7.49
C ARG A 83 10.97 9.79 7.05
N LEU A 84 10.19 10.86 6.99
CA LEU A 84 10.73 12.21 6.79
C LEU A 84 10.85 12.84 8.18
N PHE A 85 11.96 13.53 8.46
CA PHE A 85 12.21 14.27 9.70
C PHE A 85 12.44 13.44 10.98
N MET A 86 12.79 14.14 12.07
CA MET A 86 13.02 13.57 13.39
C MET A 86 11.75 13.27 14.19
N ASN A 87 10.56 13.64 13.69
CA ASN A 87 9.29 13.41 14.38
C ASN A 87 8.86 11.92 14.38
N ASN A 88 9.60 11.06 13.67
CA ASN A 88 9.34 9.64 13.50
C ASN A 88 7.99 9.27 12.87
N SER A 89 7.35 10.21 12.19
CA SER A 89 6.16 9.92 11.40
C SER A 89 6.55 9.22 10.10
N SER A 90 5.69 8.32 9.63
CA SER A 90 5.82 7.72 8.29
C SER A 90 5.01 8.53 7.29
N TYR A 91 5.58 8.82 6.14
CA TYR A 91 5.00 9.63 5.09
C TYR A 91 4.89 8.83 3.80
N LEU A 92 3.70 8.83 3.20
CA LEU A 92 3.49 8.40 1.83
C LEU A 92 3.78 9.56 0.90
N ILE A 93 4.72 9.36 -0.01
CA ILE A 93 5.17 10.35 -0.99
C ILE A 93 4.88 9.76 -2.37
N GLY A 94 3.85 10.28 -3.01
CA GLY A 94 3.44 9.89 -4.35
C GLY A 94 3.36 11.08 -5.28
N GLY A 95 2.89 10.85 -6.50
CA GLY A 95 2.68 11.92 -7.45
C GLY A 95 1.62 11.58 -8.48
N ASP A 96 1.57 12.38 -9.53
CA ASP A 96 0.77 12.08 -10.71
C ASP A 96 1.53 12.29 -12.02
N ASN A 97 0.88 11.91 -13.12
CA ASN A 97 1.34 12.14 -14.48
C ASN A 97 1.40 13.62 -14.92
N ARG A 98 1.01 14.56 -14.06
CA ARG A 98 1.12 16.02 -14.28
C ARG A 98 2.27 16.63 -13.49
N ASN A 99 3.14 15.81 -12.91
CA ASN A 99 4.26 16.21 -12.06
C ASN A 99 3.85 16.87 -10.74
N ASN A 100 2.62 16.63 -10.26
CA ASN A 100 2.28 16.99 -8.89
C ASN A 100 2.88 15.99 -7.91
N ILE A 101 3.32 16.46 -6.75
CA ILE A 101 3.81 15.63 -5.65
C ILE A 101 2.82 15.72 -4.50
N PHE A 102 2.42 14.56 -3.96
CA PHE A 102 1.52 14.45 -2.83
C PHE A 102 2.28 13.84 -1.65
N VAL A 103 2.16 14.47 -0.48
CA VAL A 103 2.75 13.97 0.77
C VAL A 103 1.63 13.77 1.78
N TYR A 104 1.47 12.54 2.23
CA TYR A 104 0.47 12.15 3.23
C TYR A 104 1.16 11.61 4.48
N MET A 105 0.88 12.19 5.64
CA MET A 105 1.40 11.71 6.92
C MET A 105 0.49 10.59 7.46
N LEU A 106 1.04 9.39 7.63
CA LEU A 106 0.35 8.27 8.27
C LEU A 106 0.19 8.55 9.77
N LYS A 107 -1.00 8.29 10.31
CA LYS A 107 -1.38 8.51 11.71
C LYS A 107 -1.08 7.28 12.59
#